data_AF-A0A1Y6F311-F1
#
_entry.id   AF-A0A1Y6F311-F1
#
_cell.length_a   1.000
_cell.length_b   1.000
_cell.length_c   1.000
_cell.angle_alpha   90.00
_cell.angle_beta   90.00
_cell.angle_gamma   90.00
#
_symmetry.space_group_name_H-M   'P 1'
#
loop_
_entity.id
_entity.type
_entity.pdbx_description
1 polymer ?
#
loop_
_entity_poly.entity_id
_entity_poly.type
_entity_poly.pdbx_seq_one_letter_code
_entity_poly.pdbx_strand_id
1 'polypeptide(L)'
;MPLEAMTNATGRFVDLMSKMLWRHGSMTSWLWVHENGVGKGAHCHLLAHVPAAQVQRLGKLQKGWLRRISGKPYRRGVIHSKPIGGRLGLEAGNPDLHAVNLEAALAYVLKGASPEAASQFGLERLEPGGCIIGKRCGTSQNIGAKARKTWQTQ
;
A
#
# COMPACT_ATOMS: atom_id res chain seq x y z
N MET A 1 5.04 -17.33 0.61
CA MET A 1 4.16 -17.51 -0.56
C MET A 1 5.06 -17.49 -1.77
N PRO A 2 4.85 -18.32 -2.80
CA PRO A 2 5.57 -18.20 -4.06
C PRO A 2 5.37 -16.82 -4.69
N LEU A 3 6.33 -16.36 -5.50
CA LEU A 3 6.32 -15.04 -6.14
C LEU A 3 5.09 -14.86 -7.03
N GLU A 4 4.75 -15.87 -7.81
CA GLU A 4 3.60 -15.91 -8.71
C GLU A 4 2.25 -15.75 -7.99
N ALA A 5 2.18 -16.13 -6.71
CA ALA A 5 0.96 -16.02 -5.90
C ALA A 5 0.76 -14.64 -5.27
N MET A 6 1.77 -13.75 -5.31
CA MET A 6 1.72 -12.46 -4.62
C MET A 6 0.60 -11.56 -5.12
N THR A 7 0.45 -11.44 -6.45
CA THR A 7 -0.58 -10.59 -7.05
C THR A 7 -1.99 -11.00 -6.59
N ASN A 8 -2.25 -12.30 -6.55
CA ASN A 8 -3.53 -12.82 -6.07
C ASN A 8 -3.72 -12.58 -4.56
N ALA A 9 -2.66 -12.70 -3.77
CA ALA A 9 -2.69 -12.44 -2.33
C ALA A 9 -2.98 -10.97 -2.02
N THR A 10 -2.24 -10.06 -2.67
CA THR A 10 -2.44 -8.61 -2.56
C THR A 10 -3.84 -8.23 -3.02
N GLY A 11 -4.29 -8.77 -4.16
CA GLY A 11 -5.67 -8.59 -4.67
C GLY A 11 -6.74 -8.99 -3.66
N ARG A 12 -6.62 -10.17 -3.04
CA ARG A 12 -7.54 -10.61 -1.99
C ARG A 12 -7.47 -9.73 -0.75
N PHE A 13 -6.29 -9.26 -0.36
CA PHE A 13 -6.13 -8.37 0.79
C PHE A 13 -6.84 -7.03 0.57
N VAL A 14 -6.61 -6.36 -0.57
CA VAL A 14 -7.24 -5.09 -0.88
C VAL A 14 -8.75 -5.22 -1.10
N ASP A 15 -9.23 -6.36 -1.63
CA ASP A 15 -10.66 -6.66 -1.72
C ASP A 15 -11.31 -6.77 -0.33
N LEU A 16 -10.72 -7.54 0.59
CA LEU A 16 -11.21 -7.68 1.97
C LEU A 16 -11.21 -6.34 2.71
N MET A 17 -10.15 -5.54 2.56
CA MET A 17 -10.06 -4.19 3.11
C MET A 17 -11.16 -3.29 2.55
N SER A 18 -11.31 -3.23 1.23
CA SER A 18 -12.29 -2.38 0.56
C SER A 18 -13.72 -2.76 0.96
N LYS A 19 -14.04 -4.06 1.00
CA LYS A 19 -15.35 -4.56 1.47
C LYS A 19 -15.61 -4.24 2.93
N MET A 20 -14.59 -4.33 3.79
CA MET A 20 -14.72 -3.95 5.20
C MET A 20 -15.05 -2.48 5.33
N LEU A 21 -14.33 -1.60 4.64
CA LEU A 21 -14.57 -0.16 4.67
C LEU A 21 -15.95 0.18 4.11
N TRP A 22 -16.33 -0.42 2.99
CA TRP A 22 -17.65 -0.22 2.39
C TRP A 22 -18.80 -0.60 3.32
N ARG A 23 -18.72 -1.77 3.99
CA ARG A 23 -19.71 -2.21 4.99
C ARG A 23 -19.85 -1.27 6.19
N HIS A 24 -18.86 -0.40 6.39
CA HIS A 24 -18.87 0.62 7.44
C HIS A 24 -19.01 2.04 6.86
N GLY A 25 -19.66 2.17 5.69
CA GLY A 25 -20.01 3.45 5.09
C GLY A 25 -18.81 4.28 4.61
N SER A 26 -17.66 3.64 4.44
CA SER A 26 -16.41 4.32 4.10
C SER A 26 -15.94 3.95 2.70
N MET A 27 -15.47 4.95 1.96
CA MET A 27 -14.71 4.74 0.74
C MET A 27 -13.22 4.63 1.05
N THR A 28 -12.45 4.09 0.10
CA THR A 28 -11.00 3.98 0.21
C THR A 28 -10.35 4.25 -1.13
N SER A 29 -9.14 4.78 -1.05
CA SER A 29 -8.20 4.83 -2.17
C SER A 29 -6.94 4.11 -1.72
N TRP A 30 -6.32 3.36 -2.61
CA TRP A 30 -5.07 2.68 -2.28
C TRP A 30 -4.16 2.55 -3.49
N LEU A 31 -2.87 2.41 -3.22
CA LEU A 31 -1.88 1.98 -4.17
C LEU A 31 -0.96 0.95 -3.52
N TRP A 32 -0.45 0.02 -4.30
CA TRP A 32 0.49 -0.99 -3.81
C TRP A 32 1.62 -1.21 -4.80
N VAL A 33 2.76 -1.65 -4.27
CA VAL A 33 3.96 -2.02 -5.02
C VAL A 33 4.54 -3.30 -4.43
N HIS A 34 4.82 -4.27 -5.29
CA HIS A 34 5.58 -5.46 -4.95
C HIS A 34 7.07 -5.18 -5.05
N GLU A 35 7.78 -5.68 -4.06
CA GLU A 35 9.22 -5.71 -4.00
C GLU A 35 9.69 -7.12 -3.70
N ASN A 36 10.89 -7.41 -4.19
CA ASN A 36 11.63 -8.60 -3.83
C ASN A 36 13.07 -8.17 -3.59
N GLY A 37 13.78 -8.83 -2.68
CA GLY A 37 15.15 -8.48 -2.37
C GLY A 37 15.87 -9.64 -1.72
N VAL A 38 17.16 -9.76 -2.00
CA VAL A 38 18.03 -10.77 -1.38
C VAL A 38 17.96 -10.62 0.14
N GLY A 39 17.67 -11.71 0.86
CA GLY A 39 17.53 -11.73 2.33
C GLY A 39 16.23 -11.12 2.90
N LYS A 40 15.49 -10.30 2.14
CA LYS A 40 14.21 -9.71 2.56
C LYS A 40 12.99 -10.54 2.09
N GLY A 41 13.17 -11.25 0.98
CA GLY A 41 12.10 -11.99 0.32
C GLY A 41 11.05 -11.06 -0.28
N ALA A 42 10.02 -11.68 -0.83
CA ALA A 42 9.00 -10.98 -1.59
C ALA A 42 7.90 -10.43 -0.69
N HIS A 43 7.57 -9.14 -0.86
CA HIS A 43 6.62 -8.43 -0.02
C HIS A 43 5.90 -7.31 -0.78
N CYS A 44 4.88 -6.73 -0.15
CA CYS A 44 4.04 -5.69 -0.73
C CYS A 44 4.05 -4.46 0.19
N HIS A 45 4.35 -3.30 -0.36
CA HIS A 45 4.02 -2.01 0.26
C HIS A 45 2.63 -1.60 -0.19
N LEU A 46 1.80 -1.16 0.76
CA LEU A 46 0.43 -0.73 0.51
C LEU A 46 0.22 0.61 1.22
N LEU A 47 -0.08 1.65 0.43
CA LEU A 47 -0.53 2.93 0.94
C LEU A 47 -2.04 3.01 0.72
N ALA A 48 -2.80 3.27 1.78
CA ALA A 48 -4.25 3.27 1.72
C ALA A 48 -4.86 4.38 2.58
N HIS A 49 -5.88 5.04 2.04
CA HIS A 49 -6.74 5.92 2.80
C HIS A 49 -7.73 5.08 3.62
N VAL A 50 -7.66 5.23 4.94
CA VAL A 50 -8.52 4.54 5.91
C VAL A 50 -9.03 5.60 6.89
N PRO A 51 -10.35 5.83 6.98
CA PRO A 51 -10.89 6.78 7.96
C PRO A 51 -10.47 6.39 9.38
N ALA A 52 -10.13 7.38 10.22
CA ALA A 52 -9.58 7.17 11.55
C ALA A 52 -10.43 6.20 12.41
N ALA A 53 -11.76 6.32 12.32
CA ALA A 53 -12.71 5.45 13.02
C ALA A 53 -12.59 3.95 12.65
N GLN A 54 -12.04 3.62 11.47
CA GLN A 54 -11.91 2.25 10.98
C GLN A 54 -10.51 1.64 11.19
N VAL A 55 -9.52 2.43 11.63
CA VAL A 55 -8.12 1.98 11.75
C VAL A 55 -7.98 0.83 12.75
N GLN A 56 -8.61 0.94 13.92
CA GLN A 56 -8.56 -0.15 14.92
C GLN A 56 -9.21 -1.43 14.40
N ARG A 57 -10.34 -1.31 13.68
CA ARG A 57 -11.06 -2.44 13.11
C ARG A 57 -10.23 -3.14 12.03
N LEU A 58 -9.63 -2.37 11.12
CA LEU A 58 -8.70 -2.87 10.11
C LEU A 58 -7.52 -3.62 10.77
N GLY A 59 -6.91 -3.00 11.78
CA GLY A 59 -5.77 -3.57 12.50
C GLY A 59 -6.06 -4.93 13.15
N LYS A 60 -7.29 -5.14 13.64
CA LYS A 60 -7.76 -6.42 14.18
C LYS A 60 -8.02 -7.44 13.08
N LEU A 61 -8.71 -7.04 12.01
CA LEU A 61 -9.17 -7.96 10.96
C LEU A 61 -8.06 -8.43 10.00
N GLN A 62 -7.05 -7.60 9.74
CA GLN A 62 -5.97 -7.93 8.79
C GLN A 62 -5.25 -9.24 9.13
N LYS A 63 -5.07 -9.57 10.41
CA LYS A 63 -4.45 -10.84 10.83
C LYS A 63 -5.28 -12.05 10.40
N GLY A 64 -6.60 -11.95 10.56
CA GLY A 64 -7.54 -12.97 10.11
C GLY A 64 -7.59 -13.09 8.59
N TRP A 65 -7.48 -11.96 7.87
CA TRP A 65 -7.39 -11.95 6.41
C TRP A 65 -6.13 -12.65 5.91
N LEU A 66 -4.96 -12.40 6.53
CA LEU A 66 -3.71 -13.08 6.17
C LEU A 66 -3.81 -14.59 6.36
N ARG A 67 -4.46 -15.05 7.44
CA ARG A 67 -4.75 -16.48 7.63
C ARG A 67 -5.65 -17.03 6.52
N ARG A 68 -6.72 -16.32 6.17
CA ARG A 68 -7.65 -16.72 5.10
C ARG A 68 -6.99 -16.76 3.72
N ILE A 69 -6.09 -15.81 3.44
CA ILE A 69 -5.39 -15.71 2.16
C ILE A 69 -4.32 -16.79 2.02
N SER A 70 -3.53 -17.01 3.08
CA SER A 70 -2.38 -17.91 3.03
C SER A 70 -2.68 -19.36 3.43
N GLY A 71 -3.82 -19.62 4.05
CA GLY A 71 -4.14 -20.91 4.69
C GLY A 71 -3.28 -21.23 5.92
N LYS A 72 -2.39 -20.32 6.33
CA LYS A 72 -1.42 -20.55 7.42
C LYS A 72 -1.77 -19.71 8.66
N PRO A 73 -1.43 -20.19 9.87
CA PRO A 73 -1.51 -19.36 11.07
C PRO A 73 -0.72 -18.06 10.90
N TYR A 74 -1.22 -16.98 11.49
CA TYR A 74 -0.52 -15.70 11.48
C TYR A 74 0.81 -15.81 12.21
N ARG A 75 1.88 -15.26 11.61
CA ARG A 75 3.20 -15.13 12.23
C ARG A 75 3.50 -13.65 12.48
N ARG A 76 4.07 -13.35 13.65
CA ARG A 76 4.49 -11.98 13.99
C ARG A 76 5.48 -11.46 12.95
N GLY A 77 5.35 -10.20 12.56
CA GLY A 77 6.23 -9.55 11.58
C GLY A 77 5.80 -9.69 10.12
N VAL A 78 4.81 -10.52 9.80
CA VAL A 78 4.31 -10.68 8.40
C VAL A 78 3.61 -9.43 7.88
N ILE A 79 3.06 -8.60 8.75
CA ILE A 79 2.46 -7.31 8.37
C ILE A 79 2.95 -6.21 9.30
N HIS A 80 3.35 -5.10 8.69
CA HIS A 80 3.67 -3.85 9.36
C HIS A 80 2.71 -2.78 8.84
N SER A 81 1.71 -2.43 9.65
CA SER A 81 0.67 -1.46 9.29
C SER A 81 0.61 -0.39 10.36
N LYS A 82 0.83 0.87 9.96
CA LYS A 82 0.83 2.06 10.83
C LYS A 82 0.26 3.26 10.08
N PRO A 83 -0.38 4.22 10.79
CA PRO A 83 -0.66 5.54 10.23
C PRO A 83 0.63 6.26 9.81
N ILE A 84 0.51 7.16 8.83
CA ILE A 84 1.60 8.05 8.43
C ILE A 84 1.93 8.96 9.62
N GLY A 85 3.23 9.07 9.94
CA GLY A 85 3.69 9.76 11.15
C GLY A 85 3.42 9.02 12.47
N GLY A 86 3.04 7.73 12.40
CA GLY A 86 3.04 6.80 13.54
C GLY A 86 1.83 6.90 14.48
N ARG A 87 0.98 7.93 14.36
CA ARG A 87 -0.23 8.10 15.16
C ARG A 87 -1.36 8.72 14.34
N LEU A 88 -2.60 8.49 14.77
CA LEU A 88 -3.78 9.18 14.21
C LEU A 88 -3.83 10.63 14.68
N GLY A 89 -4.46 11.49 13.88
CA GLY A 89 -4.65 12.91 14.20
C GLY A 89 -3.42 13.78 13.95
N LEU A 90 -2.31 13.22 13.43
CA LEU A 90 -1.18 14.04 13.02
C LEU A 90 -1.56 14.94 11.83
N GLU A 91 -2.36 14.40 10.91
CA GLU A 91 -2.90 15.10 9.76
C GLU A 91 -3.71 16.36 10.14
N ALA A 92 -4.33 16.37 11.32
CA ALA A 92 -5.09 17.52 11.82
C ALA A 92 -4.26 18.41 12.77
N GLY A 93 -3.41 17.80 13.61
CA GLY A 93 -2.66 18.52 14.65
C GLY A 93 -1.33 19.12 14.19
N ASN A 94 -0.74 18.61 13.11
CA ASN A 94 0.45 19.17 12.47
C ASN A 94 0.46 18.77 10.98
N PRO A 95 -0.32 19.47 10.13
CA PRO A 95 -0.48 19.12 8.73
C PRO A 95 0.84 19.18 7.93
N ASP A 96 1.73 20.11 8.27
CA ASP A 96 3.04 20.24 7.60
C ASP A 96 3.92 19.01 7.86
N LEU A 97 4.02 18.58 9.12
CA LEU A 97 4.74 17.36 9.47
C LEU A 97 4.08 16.12 8.85
N HIS A 98 2.75 16.08 8.77
CA HIS A 98 2.05 15.01 8.07
C HIS A 98 2.40 15.00 6.58
N ALA A 99 2.46 16.15 5.91
CA ALA A 99 2.83 16.26 4.51
C ALA A 99 4.26 15.72 4.24
N VAL A 100 5.23 16.12 5.07
CA VAL A 100 6.62 15.59 4.99
C VAL A 100 6.66 14.07 5.18
N ASN A 101 5.91 13.54 6.15
CA ASN A 101 5.85 12.09 6.38
C ASN A 101 5.14 11.34 5.24
N LEU A 102 4.12 11.95 4.63
CA LEU A 102 3.41 11.39 3.48
C LEU A 102 4.34 11.32 2.26
N GLU A 103 5.13 12.36 2.02
CA GLU A 103 6.13 12.39 0.97
C GLU A 103 7.21 11.31 1.20
N ALA A 104 7.70 11.17 2.42
CA ALA A 104 8.64 10.10 2.77
C ALA A 104 8.04 8.70 2.56
N ALA A 105 6.75 8.50 2.90
CA ALA A 105 6.04 7.24 2.65
C ALA A 105 5.87 6.96 1.14
N LEU A 106 5.59 8.00 0.35
CA LEU A 106 5.50 7.89 -1.11
C LEU A 106 6.85 7.55 -1.73
N ALA A 107 7.92 8.27 -1.35
CA ALA A 107 9.28 7.98 -1.80
C ALA A 107 9.70 6.54 -1.47
N TYR A 108 9.30 6.04 -0.30
CA TYR A 108 9.53 4.65 0.09
C TYR A 108 8.81 3.64 -0.81
N VAL A 109 7.57 3.92 -1.22
CA VAL A 109 6.82 3.09 -2.17
C VAL A 109 7.45 3.13 -3.58
N LEU A 110 8.06 4.25 -3.95
CA LEU A 110 8.65 4.48 -5.26
C LEU A 110 10.12 4.06 -5.37
N LYS A 111 10.77 3.62 -4.29
CA LYS A 111 12.24 3.40 -4.27
C LYS A 111 12.75 2.36 -5.29
N GLY A 112 11.91 1.44 -5.75
CA GLY A 112 12.26 0.51 -6.83
C GLY A 112 11.91 1.02 -8.24
N ALA A 113 11.68 2.32 -8.42
CA ALA A 113 11.43 2.92 -9.73
C ALA A 113 12.61 2.69 -10.68
N SER A 114 12.33 2.65 -11.99
CA SER A 114 13.41 2.61 -12.97
C SER A 114 14.19 3.93 -12.97
N PRO A 115 15.46 3.94 -13.40
CA PRO A 115 16.26 5.18 -13.48
C PRO A 115 15.57 6.27 -14.31
N GLU A 116 14.86 5.89 -15.38
CA GLU A 116 14.14 6.83 -16.26
C GLU A 116 12.98 7.49 -15.50
N ALA A 117 12.17 6.70 -14.80
CA ALA A 117 11.08 7.22 -13.98
C ALA A 117 11.62 8.05 -12.81
N ALA A 118 12.73 7.65 -12.22
CA ALA A 118 13.36 8.39 -11.15
C ALA A 118 13.83 9.78 -11.61
N SER A 119 14.50 9.84 -12.76
CA SER A 119 14.91 11.11 -13.38
C SER A 119 13.69 11.98 -13.71
N GLN A 120 12.66 11.40 -14.35
CA GLN A 120 11.45 12.11 -14.73
C GLN A 120 10.70 12.73 -13.54
N PHE A 121 10.67 12.04 -12.40
CA PHE A 121 9.90 12.44 -11.22
C PHE A 121 10.76 13.00 -10.07
N GLY A 122 12.05 13.26 -10.31
CA GLY A 122 12.96 13.79 -9.28
C GLY A 122 13.10 12.87 -8.06
N LEU A 123 13.05 11.55 -8.25
CA LEU A 123 13.15 10.59 -7.16
C LEU A 123 14.61 10.40 -6.75
N GLU A 124 14.96 10.89 -5.57
CA GLU A 124 16.34 10.79 -5.05
C GLU A 124 16.65 9.43 -4.42
N ARG A 125 15.63 8.73 -3.93
CA ARG A 125 15.78 7.46 -3.22
C ARG A 125 15.52 6.28 -4.15
N LEU A 126 16.59 5.68 -4.66
CA LEU A 126 16.52 4.43 -5.44
C LEU A 126 17.24 3.28 -4.73
N GLU A 127 16.60 2.12 -4.70
CA GLU A 127 17.17 0.86 -4.21
C GLU A 127 16.95 -0.22 -5.28
N PRO A 128 17.96 -1.04 -5.63
CA PRO A 128 17.79 -2.14 -6.58
C PRO A 128 16.70 -3.11 -6.11
N GLY A 129 15.71 -3.35 -6.97
CA GLY A 129 14.69 -4.38 -6.76
C GLY A 129 15.15 -5.74 -7.28
N GLY A 130 14.67 -6.81 -6.66
CA GLY A 130 14.79 -8.18 -7.15
C GLY A 130 13.72 -8.55 -8.19
N CYS A 131 13.79 -9.78 -8.71
CA CYS A 131 12.83 -10.30 -9.69
C CYS A 131 11.39 -10.28 -9.16
N ILE A 132 10.47 -9.77 -9.99
CA ILE A 132 9.02 -9.76 -9.76
C ILE A 132 8.37 -10.58 -10.88
N ILE A 133 7.50 -11.53 -10.50
CA ILE A 133 6.69 -12.30 -11.45
C ILE A 133 5.26 -11.74 -11.45
N GLY A 134 4.77 -11.36 -12.63
CA GLY A 134 3.44 -10.78 -12.81
C GLY A 134 3.41 -9.27 -12.58
N LYS A 135 2.36 -8.77 -11.92
CA LYS A 135 2.13 -7.33 -11.77
C LYS A 135 2.97 -6.74 -10.63
N ARG A 136 3.73 -5.69 -10.93
CA ARG A 136 4.56 -4.99 -9.95
C ARG A 136 3.78 -4.01 -9.07
N CYS A 137 2.86 -3.24 -9.62
CA CYS A 137 2.14 -2.21 -8.86
C CYS A 137 0.68 -2.09 -9.27
N GLY A 138 -0.16 -1.50 -8.44
CA GLY A 138 -1.56 -1.25 -8.76
C GLY A 138 -2.18 -0.15 -7.91
N THR A 139 -3.35 0.33 -8.33
CA THR A 139 -4.12 1.35 -7.62
C THR A 139 -5.60 0.97 -7.55
N SER A 140 -6.35 1.58 -6.64
CA SER A 140 -7.81 1.54 -6.67
C SER A 140 -8.35 2.26 -7.92
N GLN A 141 -9.57 1.91 -8.31
CA GLN A 141 -10.17 2.40 -9.57
C GLN A 141 -10.36 3.91 -9.58
N ASN A 142 -10.74 4.49 -8.43
CA ASN A 142 -11.02 5.92 -8.25
C ASN A 142 -9.79 6.83 -8.34
N ILE A 143 -8.57 6.28 -8.26
CA ILE A 143 -7.31 7.02 -8.52
C ILE A 143 -6.50 6.41 -9.68
N GLY A 144 -7.11 5.47 -10.41
CA GLY A 144 -6.47 4.78 -11.53
C GLY A 144 -6.32 5.65 -12.78
N ALA A 145 -5.67 5.10 -13.81
CA ALA A 145 -5.38 5.85 -15.05
C ALA A 145 -6.62 6.46 -15.70
N LYS A 146 -7.74 5.72 -15.74
CA LYS A 146 -9.02 6.24 -16.26
C LYS A 146 -9.52 7.43 -15.44
N ALA A 147 -9.54 7.31 -14.11
CA ALA A 147 -9.96 8.39 -13.24
C ALA A 147 -9.09 9.63 -13.45
N ARG A 148 -7.77 9.49 -13.42
CA ARG A 148 -6.82 10.61 -13.61
C ARG A 148 -7.01 11.34 -14.95
N LYS A 149 -7.28 10.62 -16.04
CA LYS A 149 -7.59 11.23 -17.33
C LYS A 149 -8.85 12.10 -17.27
N THR A 150 -9.88 11.64 -16.58
CA THR A 150 -11.12 12.41 -16.41
C THR A 150 -10.91 13.68 -15.56
N TRP A 151 -10.02 13.62 -14.56
CA TRP A 151 -9.66 14.79 -13.75
C TRP A 151 -8.92 15.87 -14.53
N GLN A 152 -8.06 15.50 -15.49
CA GLN A 152 -7.29 16.45 -16.30
C GLN A 152 -8.12 17.17 -17.37
N THR A 153 -9.32 16.66 -17.65
CA THR A 153 -10.26 17.24 -18.62
C THR A 153 -11.33 18.13 -17.96
N GLN A 154 -11.23 18.37 -16.65
CA GLN A 154 -12.06 19.28 -15.87
C GLN A 154 -11.25 20.52 -15.49
#